data_AF-A0A0V0GRK1-F1
#
_entry.id   AF-A0A0V0GRK1-F1
#
_cell.length_a   1.000
_cell.length_b   1.000
_cell.length_c   1.000
_cell.angle_alpha   90.00
_cell.angle_beta   90.00
_cell.angle_gamma   90.00
#
_symmetry.space_group_name_H-M   'P 1'
#
loop_
_entity.id
_entity.type
_entity.pdbx_description
1 polymer ?
#
loop_
_entity_poly.entity_id
_entity_poly.type
_entity_poly.pdbx_seq_one_letter_code
_entity_poly.pdbx_strand_id
1 'polypeptide(L)'
;MLGRELSQHEVVDTSRICALLRMNPPSFTGSSITENPENFIEEHKRVFDVMHIAESERVGLSAYQMKGIARIWLTNGKRIGLRMRQ
;
A
#
# COMPACT_ATOMS: atom_id res chain seq x y z
N MET A 1 23.72 24.72 30.98
CA MET A 1 23.73 24.15 29.61
C MET A 1 22.61 23.12 29.55
N LEU A 2 21.41 23.53 29.13
CA LEU A 2 20.23 22.65 29.06
C LEU A 2 20.10 22.13 27.62
N GLY A 3 20.66 20.96 27.37
CA GLY A 3 20.60 20.27 26.08
C GLY A 3 19.46 19.27 26.04
N ARG A 4 18.29 19.74 25.61
CA ARG A 4 17.21 19.02 24.90
C ARG A 4 17.17 17.48 25.07
N GLU A 5 16.51 17.01 26.13
CA GLU A 5 15.74 15.76 26.05
C GLU A 5 14.39 16.09 25.43
N LEU A 6 14.38 16.31 24.11
CA LEU A 6 13.13 16.19 23.36
C LEU A 6 12.87 14.70 23.22
N SER A 7 11.95 14.24 24.07
CA SER A 7 11.03 13.13 23.85
C SER A 7 11.21 12.48 22.49
N GLN A 8 11.67 11.23 22.47
CA GLN A 8 11.54 10.33 21.34
C GLN A 8 10.04 10.05 21.11
N HIS A 9 9.31 11.07 20.64
CA HIS A 9 8.14 10.80 19.83
C HIS A 9 8.75 10.28 18.54
N GLU A 10 8.65 8.97 18.33
CA GLU A 10 9.03 8.31 17.10
C GLU A 10 8.37 9.11 15.97
N VAL A 11 9.14 10.01 15.34
CA VAL A 11 8.68 10.74 14.17
C VAL A 11 8.62 9.65 13.12
N VAL A 12 7.42 9.09 12.91
CA VAL A 12 7.18 8.13 11.85
C VAL A 12 7.71 8.76 10.57
N ASP A 13 8.81 8.23 10.07
CA ASP A 13 9.45 8.75 8.86
C ASP A 13 8.55 8.41 7.68
N THR A 14 7.74 9.39 7.28
CA THR A 14 6.78 9.27 6.18
C THR A 14 7.42 9.63 4.83
N SER A 15 8.72 9.97 4.79
CA SER A 15 9.41 10.39 3.58
C SER A 15 9.28 9.38 2.44
N ARG A 16 9.41 8.08 2.75
CA ARG A 16 9.26 6.98 1.80
C ARG A 16 7.84 6.86 1.25
N ILE A 17 6.83 7.09 2.07
CA ILE A 17 5.42 7.12 1.63
C ILE A 17 5.19 8.30 0.69
N CYS A 18 5.69 9.48 1.03
CA CYS A 18 5.58 10.67 0.19
C CYS A 18 6.32 10.49 -1.14
N ALA A 19 7.50 9.90 -1.13
CA ALA A 19 8.27 9.62 -2.35
C ALA A 19 7.54 8.61 -3.26
N LEU A 20 6.94 7.57 -2.68
CA LEU A 20 6.17 6.59 -3.42
C LEU A 20 4.93 7.21 -4.09
N LEU A 21 4.17 8.03 -3.35
CA LEU A 21 3.00 8.73 -3.90
C LEU A 21 3.39 9.71 -5.02
N ARG A 22 4.57 10.33 -4.95
CA ARG A 22 5.10 11.22 -5.99
C ARG A 22 5.46 10.50 -7.29
N MET A 23 5.81 9.23 -7.24
CA MET A 23 6.07 8.42 -8.45
C MET A 23 4.78 8.04 -9.20
N ASN A 24 3.61 8.32 -8.61
CA ASN A 24 2.30 8.00 -9.16
C ASN A 24 2.21 6.53 -9.66
N PRO A 25 2.52 5.54 -8.78
CA PRO A 25 2.43 4.14 -9.14
C PRO A 25 1.00 3.77 -9.57
N PRO A 26 0.85 2.73 -10.42
CA PRO A 26 -0.47 2.27 -10.81
C PRO A 26 -1.29 1.90 -9.57
N SER A 27 -2.58 2.20 -9.61
CA SER A 27 -3.54 1.80 -8.58
C SER A 27 -4.19 0.47 -8.96
N PHE A 28 -4.47 -0.36 -7.97
CA PHE A 28 -5.25 -1.58 -8.15
C PHE A 28 -6.50 -1.48 -7.28
N THR A 29 -7.67 -1.74 -7.85
CA THR A 29 -8.94 -1.65 -7.11
C THR A 29 -9.50 -3.02 -6.76
N GLY A 30 -9.09 -4.06 -7.47
CA GLY A 30 -9.62 -5.42 -7.36
C GLY A 30 -11.12 -5.47 -7.66
N SER A 31 -11.63 -4.50 -8.43
CA SER A 31 -13.07 -4.32 -8.68
C SER A 31 -13.49 -4.71 -10.10
N SER A 32 -12.54 -4.81 -11.03
CA SER A 32 -12.80 -5.19 -12.42
C SER A 32 -12.05 -6.47 -12.79
N ILE A 33 -12.72 -7.33 -13.56
CA ILE A 33 -12.10 -8.52 -14.18
C ILE A 33 -11.05 -8.18 -15.25
N THR A 34 -11.05 -6.93 -15.72
CA THR A 34 -10.11 -6.44 -16.74
C THR A 34 -8.81 -5.91 -16.13
N GLU A 35 -8.75 -5.73 -14.81
CA GLU A 35 -7.49 -5.36 -14.15
C GLU A 35 -6.51 -6.53 -14.25
N ASN A 36 -5.28 -6.26 -14.67
CA ASN A 36 -4.21 -7.25 -14.70
C ASN A 36 -3.40 -7.17 -13.38
N PRO A 37 -3.57 -8.12 -12.44
CA PRO A 37 -2.87 -8.09 -11.16
C PRO A 37 -1.37 -8.29 -11.32
N GLU A 38 -0.91 -9.02 -12.34
CA GLU A 38 0.53 -9.24 -12.57
C GLU A 38 1.22 -7.94 -13.00
N ASN A 39 0.61 -7.20 -13.92
CA ASN A 39 1.13 -5.90 -14.37
C ASN A 39 1.21 -4.89 -13.21
N PHE A 40 0.21 -4.89 -12.31
CA PHE A 40 0.25 -4.06 -11.11
C PHE A 40 1.47 -4.41 -10.23
N ILE A 41 1.73 -5.70 -10.00
CA ILE A 41 2.87 -6.17 -9.20
C ILE A 41 4.20 -5.79 -9.86
N GLU A 42 4.33 -5.99 -11.18
CA GLU A 42 5.56 -5.69 -11.91
C GLU A 42 5.89 -4.19 -11.87
N GLU A 43 4.92 -3.33 -12.15
CA GLU A 43 5.10 -1.88 -12.10
C GLU A 43 5.45 -1.39 -10.68
N HIS A 44 4.82 -1.96 -9.65
CA HIS A 44 5.19 -1.65 -8.25
C HIS A 44 6.65 -2.03 -7.94
N LYS A 45 7.10 -3.20 -8.40
CA LYS A 45 8.51 -3.61 -8.24
C LYS A 45 9.45 -2.62 -8.92
N ARG A 46 9.15 -2.20 -10.16
CA ARG A 46 9.93 -1.20 -10.90
C ARG A 46 10.04 0.11 -10.14
N VAL A 47 8.94 0.60 -9.56
CA VAL A 47 8.96 1.83 -8.73
C VAL A 47 9.87 1.67 -7.51
N PHE A 48 9.79 0.54 -6.80
CA PHE A 48 10.67 0.29 -5.65
C PHE A 48 12.14 0.14 -6.04
N ASP A 49 12.42 -0.45 -7.20
CA ASP A 49 13.78 -0.58 -7.73
C ASP A 49 14.37 0.80 -8.07
N VAL A 50 13.61 1.66 -8.75
CA VAL A 50 14.02 3.04 -9.08
C VAL A 50 14.24 3.88 -7.82
N MET A 51 13.44 3.66 -6.78
CA MET A 51 13.57 4.36 -5.50
C MET A 51 14.62 3.75 -4.56
N HIS A 52 15.27 2.64 -4.95
CA HIS A 52 16.21 1.89 -4.10
C HIS A 52 15.64 1.50 -2.72
N ILE A 53 14.35 1.13 -2.69
CA ILE A 53 13.68 0.70 -1.46
C ILE A 53 14.13 -0.72 -1.10
N ALA A 54 14.53 -0.92 0.16
CA ALA A 54 14.92 -2.23 0.68
C ALA A 54 13.73 -3.20 0.75
N GLU A 55 13.97 -4.49 0.51
CA GLU A 55 12.92 -5.52 0.46
C GLU A 55 12.05 -5.54 1.73
N SER A 56 12.67 -5.36 2.90
CA SER A 56 11.97 -5.30 4.20
C SER A 56 10.93 -4.17 4.28
N GLU A 57 11.08 -3.12 3.49
CA GLU A 57 10.21 -1.95 3.50
C GLU A 57 9.13 -2.01 2.41
N ARG A 58 9.42 -2.70 1.29
CA ARG A 58 8.49 -2.87 0.16
C ARG A 58 7.17 -3.48 0.61
N VAL A 59 7.22 -4.46 1.51
CA VAL A 59 6.03 -5.11 2.08
C VAL A 59 5.15 -4.11 2.83
N GLY A 60 5.75 -3.28 3.70
CA GLY A 60 5.02 -2.28 4.47
C GLY A 60 4.38 -1.20 3.59
N LEU A 61 5.12 -0.71 2.58
CA LEU A 61 4.62 0.27 1.63
C LEU A 61 3.51 -0.28 0.72
N SER A 62 3.64 -1.53 0.27
CA SER A 62 2.61 -2.21 -0.51
C SER A 62 1.33 -2.42 0.32
N ALA A 63 1.47 -2.88 1.56
CA ALA A 63 0.35 -3.02 2.48
C ALA A 63 -0.33 -1.66 2.75
N TYR A 64 0.44 -0.58 2.88
CA TYR A 64 -0.10 0.77 3.05
C TYR A 64 -0.94 1.22 1.86
N GLN A 65 -0.50 0.98 0.62
CA GLN A 65 -1.30 1.31 -0.57
C GLN A 65 -2.56 0.44 -0.68
N MET A 66 -2.45 -0.84 -0.33
CA MET A 66 -3.56 -1.79 -0.46
C MET A 66 -4.56 -1.76 0.70
N LYS A 67 -4.32 -0.96 1.76
CA LYS A 67 -5.19 -0.88 2.94
C LYS A 67 -6.65 -0.54 2.60
N GLY A 68 -6.88 0.24 1.54
CA GLY A 68 -8.22 0.59 1.06
C GLY A 68 -8.92 -0.57 0.33
N ILE A 69 -8.16 -1.40 -0.37
CA ILE A 69 -8.63 -2.52 -1.19
C ILE A 69 -9.14 -3.66 -0.29
N ALA A 70 -8.45 -3.93 0.82
CA ALA A 70 -8.85 -4.96 1.77
C ALA A 70 -10.29 -4.78 2.28
N ARG A 71 -10.75 -3.53 2.45
CA ARG A 71 -12.15 -3.23 2.82
C ARG A 71 -13.13 -3.56 1.70
N ILE A 72 -12.76 -3.27 0.45
CA ILE A 72 -13.57 -3.55 -0.74
C ILE A 72 -13.74 -5.07 -0.90
N TRP A 73 -12.66 -5.83 -0.80
CA TRP A 73 -12.70 -7.30 -0.84
C TRP A 73 -13.54 -7.91 0.27
N LEU A 74 -13.37 -7.47 1.52
CA LEU A 74 -14.17 -7.96 2.64
C LEU A 74 -15.66 -7.68 2.42
N THR A 75 -16.01 -6.50 1.89
CA THR A 75 -17.39 -6.10 1.65
C THR A 75 -18.00 -6.88 0.48
N ASN A 76 -17.26 -7.03 -0.62
CA ASN A 76 -17.70 -7.78 -1.78
C ASN A 76 -17.86 -9.28 -1.47
N GLY A 77 -16.91 -9.87 -0.75
CA GLY A 77 -17.02 -11.26 -0.29
C GLY A 77 -18.25 -11.49 0.61
N LYS A 78 -18.56 -10.56 1.51
CA LYS A 78 -19.79 -10.61 2.33
C LYS A 78 -21.06 -10.52 1.48
N ARG A 79 -21.10 -9.62 0.48
CA ARG A 79 -22.24 -9.48 -0.44
C ARG A 79 -22.49 -10.74 -1.25
N ILE A 80 -21.44 -11.36 -1.79
CA ILE A 80 -21.52 -12.61 -2.53
C ILE A 80 -22.02 -13.74 -1.61
N GLY A 81 -21.46 -13.85 -0.40
CA GLY A 81 -21.88 -14.87 0.58
C GLY A 81 -23.31 -14.69 1.10
N LEU A 82 -23.82 -13.46 1.18
CA LEU A 82 -25.23 -13.18 1.51
C LEU A 82 -26.18 -13.57 0.37
N ARG A 83 -25.75 -13.40 -0.88
CA ARG A 83 -26.54 -13.76 -2.07
C ARG A 83 -26.62 -15.27 -2.30
N MET A 84 -25.63 -16.04 -1.84
CA MET A 84 -25.62 -17.51 -1.93
C MET A 84 -26.41 -18.21 -0.82
N ARG A 85 -26.91 -17.46 0.18
CA ARG A 85 -27.67 -18.00 1.33
C ARG A 85 -29.17 -17.66 1.30
N GLN A 86 -29.66 -17.08 0.21
CA GLN A 86 -31.08 -16.83 -0.07
C GLN A 86 -31.49 -17.66 -1.28
#